data_AF-X0BZQ5-F1
#
_entry.id   AF-X0BZQ5-F1
#
_cell.length_a   1.000
_cell.length_b   1.000
_cell.length_c   1.000
_cell.angle_alpha   90.00
_cell.angle_beta   90.00
_cell.angle_gamma   90.00
#
_symmetry.space_group_name_H-M   'P 1'
#
loop_
_entity.id
_entity.type
_entity.pdbx_description
1 polymer ?
#
loop_
_entity_poly.entity_id
_entity_poly.type
_entity_poly.pdbx_seq_one_letter_code
_entity_poly.pdbx_strand_id
1 'polypeptide(L)'
;MHLFQLKVFTAVVVWSLTSAGATIPLAGDELAGKCPITDVDQLGKKLSKAAKIFFPGSNEFLQASTRWSVLEVPKVNIVVVPGTEKDVAETVKFANKKAVPFLAFNTAHGAITTLGRMDHGIEIYLSQLNDVKISPDGKTVEIGGGTVSKKVTDTLWAAEKQTGTSASID
;
A
#
# COMPACT_ATOMS: atom_id res chain seq x y z
N MET A 1 53.99 -49.32 7.93
CA MET A 1 55.06 -48.72 7.09
C MET A 1 54.61 -47.34 6.68
N HIS A 2 55.35 -46.33 7.12
CA HIS A 2 55.31 -44.98 6.54
C HIS A 2 55.53 -45.04 5.03
N LEU A 3 54.89 -44.16 4.26
CA LEU A 3 55.60 -42.98 3.72
C LEU A 3 54.64 -42.00 3.05
N PHE A 4 54.90 -40.74 3.38
CA PHE A 4 54.32 -39.50 2.90
C PHE A 4 54.35 -39.36 1.37
N GLN A 5 53.38 -38.64 0.80
CA GLN A 5 53.73 -37.45 0.00
C GLN A 5 52.71 -36.32 0.21
N LEU A 6 53.16 -35.28 0.90
CA LEU A 6 52.56 -33.96 0.92
C LEU A 6 53.03 -33.22 -0.35
N LYS A 7 52.11 -32.70 -1.16
CA LYS A 7 52.42 -31.60 -2.09
C LYS A 7 51.44 -30.47 -1.85
N VAL A 8 52.03 -29.33 -1.52
CA VAL A 8 51.39 -28.09 -1.13
C VAL A 8 51.40 -27.12 -2.32
N PHE A 9 50.46 -26.18 -2.26
CA PHE A 9 50.42 -24.88 -2.93
C PHE A 9 50.12 -24.86 -4.43
N THR A 10 48.90 -24.41 -4.75
CA THR A 10 48.73 -23.04 -5.28
C THR A 10 47.25 -22.65 -5.23
N ALA A 11 46.92 -21.72 -4.34
CA ALA A 11 45.71 -20.92 -4.45
C ALA A 11 46.02 -19.74 -5.37
N VAL A 12 45.30 -19.62 -6.47
CA VAL A 12 45.20 -18.37 -7.23
C VAL A 12 43.71 -18.04 -7.30
N VAL A 13 43.31 -17.11 -6.44
CA VAL A 13 42.02 -16.45 -6.53
C VAL A 13 42.12 -15.43 -7.66
N VAL A 14 41.40 -15.65 -8.75
CA VAL A 14 41.22 -14.63 -9.80
C VAL A 14 39.87 -13.98 -9.59
N TRP A 15 39.88 -12.73 -9.09
CA TRP A 15 38.72 -11.85 -9.12
C TRP A 15 38.63 -11.24 -10.52
N SER A 16 37.73 -11.76 -11.35
CA SER A 16 37.32 -11.08 -12.58
C SER A 16 36.20 -10.10 -12.24
N LEU A 17 36.55 -8.87 -11.87
CA LEU A 17 35.63 -7.73 -11.90
C LEU A 17 35.48 -7.27 -13.35
N THR A 18 34.63 -7.96 -14.10
CA THR A 18 34.11 -7.39 -15.34
C THR A 18 32.92 -6.52 -14.96
N SER A 19 33.19 -5.24 -14.70
CA SER A 19 32.15 -4.21 -14.70
C SER A 19 31.69 -3.98 -16.15
N ALA A 20 31.02 -4.97 -16.72
CA ALA A 20 30.11 -4.69 -17.81
C ALA A 20 28.93 -3.98 -17.14
N GLY A 21 28.88 -2.66 -17.31
CA GLY A 21 27.72 -1.86 -16.96
C GLY A 21 26.53 -2.43 -17.70
N ALA A 22 25.82 -3.36 -17.06
CA ALA A 22 24.48 -3.69 -17.44
C ALA A 22 23.67 -2.43 -17.16
N THR A 23 23.54 -1.58 -18.18
CA THR A 23 22.33 -0.78 -18.33
C THR A 23 21.20 -1.78 -18.23
N ILE A 24 20.63 -1.88 -17.03
CA ILE A 24 19.31 -2.48 -16.84
C ILE A 24 18.47 -1.73 -17.87
N PRO A 25 17.93 -2.38 -18.91
CA PRO A 25 16.89 -1.73 -19.67
C PRO A 25 15.82 -1.52 -18.62
N LEU A 26 15.63 -0.26 -18.22
CA LEU A 26 14.49 0.14 -17.43
C LEU A 26 13.31 -0.35 -18.26
N ALA A 27 12.74 -1.49 -17.87
CA ALA A 27 11.51 -2.02 -18.43
C ALA A 27 10.41 -1.06 -17.95
N GLY A 28 10.43 0.12 -18.56
CA GLY A 28 9.68 1.29 -18.19
C GLY A 28 9.32 1.99 -19.47
N ASP A 29 8.70 1.27 -20.41
CA ASP A 29 8.05 1.93 -21.53
C ASP A 29 6.90 1.18 -22.22
N GLU A 30 6.51 -0.05 -21.81
CA GLU A 30 5.46 -0.77 -22.55
C GLU A 30 4.36 -1.47 -21.74
N LEU A 31 4.20 -1.14 -20.45
CA LEU A 31 2.97 -1.51 -19.70
C LEU A 31 2.37 -0.35 -18.89
N ALA A 32 2.93 0.85 -19.01
CA ALA A 32 2.26 2.08 -18.58
C ALA A 32 1.15 2.42 -19.58
N GLY A 33 0.09 1.62 -19.60
CA GLY A 33 -1.16 2.03 -20.24
C GLY A 33 -1.51 3.40 -19.68
N LYS A 34 -1.52 4.41 -20.56
CA LYS A 34 -1.67 5.85 -20.24
C LYS A 34 -2.61 6.03 -19.04
N CYS A 35 -2.05 6.30 -17.86
CA CYS A 35 -2.87 6.72 -16.73
C CYS A 35 -3.57 8.01 -17.18
N PRO A 36 -4.91 8.08 -17.21
CA PRO A 36 -5.63 9.28 -17.64
C PRO A 36 -5.40 10.47 -16.70
N ILE A 37 -4.82 10.20 -15.52
CA ILE A 37 -4.51 11.18 -14.50
C ILE A 37 -3.12 11.75 -14.76
N THR A 38 -3.08 13.01 -15.18
CA THR A 38 -1.83 13.77 -15.42
C THR A 38 -1.33 14.46 -14.15
N ASP A 39 -0.04 14.82 -14.12
CA ASP A 39 0.62 15.55 -13.02
C ASP A 39 0.66 14.80 -11.67
N VAL A 40 0.67 13.47 -11.69
CA VAL A 40 0.80 12.65 -10.46
C VAL A 40 2.15 12.90 -9.78
N ASP A 41 3.18 13.33 -10.53
CA ASP A 41 4.46 13.76 -9.96
C ASP A 41 4.31 15.00 -9.05
N GLN A 42 3.40 15.91 -9.40
CA GLN A 42 3.08 17.09 -8.58
C GLN A 42 2.36 16.71 -7.30
N LEU A 43 1.49 15.70 -7.36
CA LEU A 43 0.90 15.12 -6.16
C LEU A 43 2.00 14.52 -5.28
N GLY A 44 2.87 13.66 -5.85
CA GLY A 44 3.96 13.03 -5.13
C GLY A 44 4.88 14.01 -4.37
N LYS A 45 5.17 15.18 -4.97
CA LYS A 45 5.96 16.26 -4.32
C LYS A 45 5.30 16.87 -3.08
N LYS A 46 3.97 16.75 -2.93
CA LYS A 46 3.21 17.30 -1.79
C LYS A 46 2.98 16.28 -0.69
N LEU A 47 3.11 14.99 -1.00
CA LEU A 47 2.92 13.92 -0.04
C LEU A 47 4.12 13.78 0.89
N SER A 48 3.89 13.18 2.05
CA SER A 48 4.93 12.81 2.99
C SER A 48 5.87 11.75 2.41
N LYS A 49 7.06 11.64 2.97
CA LYS A 49 8.04 10.59 2.59
C LYS A 49 7.53 9.16 2.83
N ALA A 50 6.52 9.00 3.69
CA ALA A 50 5.92 7.70 4.00
C ALA A 50 4.79 7.33 3.04
N ALA A 51 4.32 8.27 2.22
CA ALA A 51 3.29 8.00 1.22
C ALA A 51 3.87 7.21 0.04
N LYS A 52 3.01 6.40 -0.60
CA LYS A 52 3.35 5.62 -1.79
C LYS A 52 2.32 5.86 -2.87
N ILE A 53 2.75 5.81 -4.13
CA ILE A 53 1.86 5.86 -5.29
C ILE A 53 2.19 4.65 -6.17
N PHE A 54 1.18 3.83 -6.44
CA PHE A 54 1.30 2.66 -7.31
C PHE A 54 0.54 2.88 -8.61
N PHE A 55 1.11 2.35 -9.69
CA PHE A 55 0.59 2.48 -11.04
C PHE A 55 0.23 1.11 -11.62
N PRO A 56 -0.74 1.04 -12.55
CA PRO A 56 -1.11 -0.18 -13.26
C PRO A 56 0.11 -0.88 -13.85
N GLY A 57 0.13 -2.22 -13.77
CA GLY A 57 1.25 -3.04 -14.23
C GLY A 57 2.28 -3.40 -13.15
N SER A 58 2.23 -2.75 -11.97
CA SER A 58 3.04 -3.14 -10.81
C SER A 58 2.34 -4.19 -9.93
N ASN A 59 3.13 -5.04 -9.25
CA ASN A 59 2.59 -6.01 -8.31
C ASN A 59 1.97 -5.32 -7.07
N GLU A 60 2.56 -4.20 -6.66
CA GLU A 60 2.07 -3.37 -5.55
C GLU A 60 0.69 -2.78 -5.87
N PHE A 61 0.48 -2.31 -7.11
CA PHE A 61 -0.83 -1.86 -7.55
C PHE A 61 -1.85 -3.00 -7.52
N LEU A 62 -1.50 -4.17 -8.10
CA LEU A 62 -2.38 -5.33 -8.12
C LEU A 62 -2.79 -5.74 -6.70
N GLN A 63 -1.83 -5.81 -5.78
CA GLN A 63 -2.08 -6.16 -4.38
C GLN A 63 -2.93 -5.11 -3.67
N ALA A 64 -2.64 -3.82 -3.87
CA ALA A 64 -3.34 -2.74 -3.18
C ALA A 64 -4.79 -2.57 -3.69
N SER A 65 -5.03 -2.77 -4.98
CA SER A 65 -6.36 -2.65 -5.60
C SER A 65 -7.17 -3.96 -5.57
N THR A 66 -6.64 -5.04 -5.01
CA THR A 66 -7.35 -6.32 -4.93
C THR A 66 -8.52 -6.22 -3.97
N ARG A 67 -9.71 -6.62 -4.42
CA ARG A 67 -10.94 -6.57 -3.62
C ARG A 67 -11.36 -7.93 -3.12
N TRP A 68 -11.96 -7.97 -1.92
CA TRP A 68 -12.60 -9.17 -1.40
C TRP A 68 -13.84 -9.55 -2.25
N SER A 69 -14.64 -8.54 -2.61
CA SER A 69 -15.78 -8.73 -3.51
C SER A 69 -15.43 -8.34 -4.94
N VAL A 70 -15.77 -9.21 -5.88
CA VAL A 70 -15.69 -8.93 -7.33
C VAL A 70 -17.01 -8.42 -7.92
N LEU A 71 -18.02 -8.13 -7.08
CA LEU A 71 -19.26 -7.52 -7.53
C LEU A 71 -19.00 -6.05 -7.89
N GLU A 72 -19.27 -5.68 -9.15
CA GLU A 72 -19.19 -4.30 -9.65
C GLU A 72 -17.88 -3.61 -9.22
N VAL A 73 -16.75 -4.17 -9.65
CA VAL A 73 -15.42 -3.69 -9.27
C VAL A 73 -15.17 -2.31 -9.89
N PRO A 74 -14.83 -1.28 -9.09
CA PRO A 74 -14.44 0.03 -9.60
C PRO A 74 -13.15 -0.08 -10.42
N LYS A 75 -13.02 0.71 -11.47
CA LYS A 75 -11.79 0.85 -12.23
C LYS A 75 -10.93 1.97 -11.66
N VAL A 76 -9.80 1.59 -11.08
CA VAL A 76 -8.80 2.47 -10.49
C VAL A 76 -7.62 2.64 -11.45
N ASN A 77 -7.05 3.85 -11.52
CA ASN A 77 -5.91 4.17 -12.38
C ASN A 77 -4.61 4.48 -11.64
N ILE A 78 -4.70 4.86 -10.37
CA ILE A 78 -3.57 4.93 -9.44
C ILE A 78 -4.06 4.57 -8.05
N VAL A 79 -3.18 3.96 -7.26
CA VAL A 79 -3.42 3.78 -5.81
C VAL A 79 -2.48 4.71 -5.07
N VAL A 80 -3.02 5.54 -4.19
CA VAL A 80 -2.25 6.32 -3.23
C VAL A 80 -2.37 5.65 -1.87
N VAL A 81 -1.24 5.32 -1.25
CA VAL A 81 -1.15 4.83 0.13
C VAL A 81 -0.67 5.99 1.00
N PRO A 82 -1.55 6.68 1.74
CA PRO A 82 -1.19 7.83 2.57
C PRO A 82 -0.29 7.41 3.74
N GLY A 83 0.72 8.21 4.08
CA GLY A 83 1.51 8.03 5.31
C GLY A 83 0.98 8.84 6.50
N THR A 84 0.16 9.87 6.23
CA THR A 84 -0.43 10.78 7.20
C THR A 84 -1.84 11.20 6.77
N GLU A 85 -2.61 11.82 7.66
CA GLU A 85 -3.92 12.42 7.36
C GLU A 85 -3.79 13.55 6.32
N LYS A 86 -2.65 14.27 6.33
CA LYS A 86 -2.37 15.32 5.36
C LYS A 86 -2.25 14.76 3.94
N ASP A 87 -1.68 13.56 3.79
CA ASP A 87 -1.56 12.91 2.48
C ASP A 87 -2.93 12.57 1.88
N VAL A 88 -3.90 12.16 2.73
CA VAL A 88 -5.30 11.98 2.32
C VAL A 88 -5.87 13.31 1.81
N ALA A 89 -5.71 14.38 2.58
CA ALA A 89 -6.23 15.70 2.22
C ALA A 89 -5.63 16.23 0.91
N GLU A 90 -4.32 16.10 0.71
CA GLU A 90 -3.67 16.51 -0.54
C GLU A 90 -4.10 15.65 -1.74
N THR A 91 -4.33 14.36 -1.53
CA THR A 91 -4.85 13.47 -2.58
C THR A 91 -6.26 13.85 -3.00
N VAL A 92 -7.15 14.13 -2.04
CA VAL A 92 -8.53 14.60 -2.32
C VAL A 92 -8.52 15.95 -3.03
N LYS A 93 -7.69 16.90 -2.57
CA LYS A 93 -7.55 18.21 -3.25
C LYS A 93 -7.06 18.05 -4.68
N PHE A 94 -6.10 17.16 -4.91
CA PHE A 94 -5.60 16.86 -6.25
C PHE A 94 -6.69 16.23 -7.13
N ALA A 95 -7.41 15.23 -6.62
CA ALA A 95 -8.52 14.58 -7.31
C ALA A 95 -9.59 15.60 -7.73
N ASN A 96 -10.01 16.45 -6.79
CA ASN A 96 -10.98 17.52 -7.04
C ASN A 96 -10.48 18.52 -8.09
N LYS A 97 -9.22 18.99 -7.99
CA LYS A 97 -8.62 19.92 -8.96
C LYS A 97 -8.58 19.31 -10.37
N LYS A 98 -8.40 18.00 -10.47
CA LYS A 98 -8.34 17.26 -11.73
C LYS A 98 -9.71 16.76 -12.20
N ALA A 99 -10.78 16.98 -11.43
CA ALA A 99 -12.11 16.41 -11.66
C ALA A 99 -12.08 14.88 -11.84
N VAL A 100 -11.24 14.20 -11.05
CA VAL A 100 -11.06 12.74 -11.09
C VAL A 100 -11.80 12.12 -9.88
N PRO A 101 -12.64 11.10 -10.07
CA PRO A 101 -13.27 10.38 -8.96
C PRO A 101 -12.21 9.76 -8.03
N PHE A 102 -12.55 9.62 -6.76
CA PHE A 102 -11.70 8.92 -5.80
C PHE A 102 -12.51 8.03 -4.87
N LEU A 103 -11.87 6.97 -4.37
CA LEU A 103 -12.44 6.01 -3.45
C LEU A 103 -11.51 5.84 -2.25
N ALA A 104 -12.02 6.06 -1.04
CA ALA A 104 -11.31 5.64 0.17
C ALA A 104 -11.42 4.11 0.31
N PHE A 105 -10.29 3.46 0.55
CA PHE A 105 -10.18 2.00 0.53
C PHE A 105 -9.43 1.49 1.77
N ASN A 106 -9.88 0.34 2.28
CA ASN A 106 -9.23 -0.39 3.35
C ASN A 106 -9.40 -1.91 3.12
N THR A 107 -10.10 -2.66 3.97
CA THR A 107 -10.21 -4.13 3.93
C THR A 107 -11.08 -4.69 2.79
N ALA A 108 -11.53 -3.83 1.86
CA ALA A 108 -12.23 -4.22 0.64
C ALA A 108 -13.56 -5.00 0.80
N HIS A 109 -14.15 -5.07 1.99
CA HIS A 109 -15.38 -5.82 2.26
C HIS A 109 -16.68 -5.17 1.74
N GLY A 110 -16.64 -3.90 1.29
CA GLY A 110 -17.83 -3.23 0.76
C GLY A 110 -18.34 -3.92 -0.52
N ALA A 111 -19.54 -4.48 -0.50
CA ALA A 111 -20.14 -5.16 -1.66
C ALA A 111 -21.37 -4.39 -2.16
N ILE A 112 -21.16 -3.17 -2.65
CA ILE A 112 -22.23 -2.30 -3.17
C ILE A 112 -22.05 -2.08 -4.68
N THR A 113 -23.14 -2.13 -5.44
CA THR A 113 -23.11 -2.03 -6.91
C THR A 113 -22.72 -0.65 -7.41
N THR A 114 -22.84 0.38 -6.57
CA THR A 114 -22.46 1.75 -6.93
C THR A 114 -20.96 1.94 -7.10
N LEU A 115 -20.13 1.05 -6.57
CA LEU A 115 -18.68 1.11 -6.76
C LEU A 115 -18.28 0.92 -8.24
N GLY A 116 -18.92 -0.01 -8.94
CA GLY A 116 -18.64 -0.28 -10.36
C GLY A 116 -18.94 0.89 -11.30
N ARG A 117 -19.65 1.92 -10.82
CA ARG A 117 -19.88 3.17 -11.58
C ARG A 117 -18.62 4.01 -11.73
N MET A 118 -17.59 3.80 -10.91
CA MET A 118 -16.30 4.45 -11.05
C MET A 118 -15.51 3.73 -12.15
N ASP A 119 -15.51 4.30 -13.36
CA ASP A 119 -14.81 3.76 -14.54
C ASP A 119 -13.38 4.30 -14.70
N HIS A 120 -12.98 5.24 -13.84
CA HIS A 120 -11.63 5.74 -13.66
C HIS A 120 -11.47 6.42 -12.29
N GLY A 121 -10.24 6.50 -11.80
CA GLY A 121 -9.85 7.45 -10.75
C GLY A 121 -8.81 6.94 -9.75
N ILE A 122 -8.85 7.52 -8.55
CA ILE A 122 -7.82 7.35 -7.50
C ILE A 122 -8.36 6.48 -6.37
N GLU A 123 -7.67 5.39 -6.06
CA GLU A 123 -7.89 4.69 -4.80
C GLU A 123 -6.99 5.28 -3.71
N ILE A 124 -7.57 5.62 -2.57
CA ILE A 124 -6.88 6.12 -1.39
C ILE A 124 -6.85 4.98 -0.37
N TYR A 125 -5.78 4.19 -0.41
CA TYR A 125 -5.65 3.00 0.43
C TYR A 125 -5.09 3.37 1.82
N LEU A 126 -5.96 3.39 2.82
CA LEU A 126 -5.68 3.91 4.15
C LEU A 126 -4.81 3.00 5.04
N SER A 127 -4.31 1.88 4.52
CA SER A 127 -3.71 0.79 5.32
C SER A 127 -2.57 1.19 6.28
N GLN A 128 -1.84 2.28 6.00
CA GLN A 128 -0.79 2.78 6.90
C GLN A 128 -1.35 3.62 8.07
N LEU A 129 -2.56 4.16 7.94
CA LEU A 129 -3.26 4.92 9.00
C LEU A 129 -4.05 3.95 9.89
N ASN A 130 -3.34 3.04 10.56
CA ASN A 130 -3.93 1.88 11.24
C ASN A 130 -3.69 1.83 12.76
N ASP A 131 -3.39 2.97 13.38
CA ASP A 131 -3.13 3.05 14.82
C ASP A 131 -4.39 2.79 15.66
N VAL A 132 -4.15 2.28 16.88
CA VAL A 132 -5.16 2.14 17.94
C VAL A 132 -4.54 2.69 19.22
N LYS A 133 -5.01 3.86 19.67
CA LYS A 133 -4.46 4.56 20.84
C LYS A 133 -5.53 4.70 21.90
N ILE A 134 -5.34 3.97 23.00
CA ILE A 134 -6.21 4.10 24.18
C ILE A 134 -5.80 5.37 24.92
N SER A 135 -6.77 6.21 25.25
CA SER A 135 -6.56 7.42 26.04
C SER A 135 -5.98 7.11 27.43
N PRO A 136 -5.22 8.03 28.06
CA PRO A 136 -4.63 7.78 29.38
C PRO A 136 -5.63 7.44 30.49
N ASP A 137 -6.88 7.91 30.39
CA ASP A 137 -7.94 7.57 31.35
C ASP A 137 -8.64 6.23 31.04
N GLY A 138 -8.28 5.59 29.93
CA GLY A 138 -8.82 4.30 29.49
C GLY A 138 -10.29 4.32 29.07
N LYS A 139 -10.89 5.50 28.83
CA LYS A 139 -12.32 5.64 28.51
C LYS A 139 -12.61 5.81 27.03
N THR A 140 -11.65 6.31 26.26
CA THR A 140 -11.78 6.49 24.81
C THR A 140 -10.63 5.87 24.05
N VAL A 141 -10.85 5.58 22.78
CA VAL A 141 -9.84 5.05 21.86
C VAL A 141 -9.87 5.85 20.55
N GLU A 142 -8.69 6.24 20.09
CA GLU A 142 -8.48 6.79 18.75
C GLU A 142 -8.11 5.64 17.81
N ILE A 143 -8.84 5.50 16.71
CA ILE A 143 -8.66 4.42 15.74
C ILE A 143 -8.42 5.05 14.37
N GLY A 144 -7.28 4.72 13.75
CA GLY A 144 -6.98 5.13 12.39
C GLY A 144 -7.97 4.54 11.38
N GLY A 145 -8.31 5.29 10.33
CA GLY A 145 -9.31 4.86 9.33
C GLY A 145 -8.92 3.61 8.52
N GLY A 146 -7.63 3.26 8.50
CA GLY A 146 -7.11 2.05 7.89
C GLY A 146 -7.06 0.84 8.83
N THR A 147 -7.48 0.97 10.08
CA THR A 147 -7.38 -0.12 11.05
C THR A 147 -8.37 -1.24 10.72
N VAL A 148 -7.89 -2.48 10.77
CA VAL A 148 -8.72 -3.68 10.61
C VAL A 148 -9.33 -4.09 11.94
N SER A 149 -10.56 -4.62 11.94
CA SER A 149 -11.29 -4.96 13.18
C SER A 149 -10.50 -5.87 14.10
N LYS A 150 -9.73 -6.83 13.57
CA LYS A 150 -8.87 -7.70 14.36
C LYS A 150 -7.87 -6.91 15.22
N LYS A 151 -7.20 -5.90 14.66
CA LYS A 151 -6.23 -5.08 15.41
C LYS A 151 -6.92 -4.28 16.51
N VAL A 152 -8.13 -3.77 16.26
CA VAL A 152 -8.94 -3.09 17.29
C VAL A 152 -9.26 -4.05 18.42
N THR A 153 -9.85 -5.20 18.13
CA THR A 153 -10.23 -6.19 19.13
C THR A 153 -9.03 -6.66 19.94
N ASP A 154 -7.94 -7.07 19.29
CA ASP A 154 -6.74 -7.57 19.97
C ASP A 154 -6.14 -6.51 20.92
N THR A 155 -6.05 -5.25 20.46
CA THR A 155 -5.45 -4.15 21.25
C THR A 155 -6.30 -3.82 22.47
N LEU A 156 -7.63 -3.75 22.30
CA LEU A 156 -8.53 -3.44 23.41
C LEU A 156 -8.59 -4.60 24.41
N TRP A 157 -8.62 -5.85 23.92
CA TRP A 157 -8.68 -7.03 24.79
C TRP A 157 -7.44 -7.15 25.69
N ALA A 158 -6.26 -6.86 25.13
CA ALA A 158 -5.01 -6.81 25.89
C ALA A 158 -5.00 -5.73 26.99
N ALA A 159 -5.87 -4.72 26.89
CA ALA A 159 -6.07 -3.66 27.88
C ALA A 159 -7.33 -3.85 28.75
N GLU A 160 -7.95 -5.05 28.70
CA GLU A 160 -9.21 -5.35 29.40
C GLU A 160 -10.36 -4.41 29.00
N LYS A 161 -10.37 -4.00 27.72
CA LYS A 161 -11.39 -3.14 27.10
C LYS A 161 -12.07 -3.86 25.93
N GLN A 162 -13.23 -3.34 25.54
CA GLN A 162 -13.93 -3.71 24.31
C GLN A 162 -14.65 -2.48 23.74
N THR A 163 -14.92 -2.47 22.43
CA THR A 163 -15.76 -1.46 21.78
C THR A 163 -16.75 -2.15 20.86
N GLY A 164 -18.01 -1.69 20.90
CA GLY A 164 -19.14 -2.29 20.20
C GLY A 164 -19.92 -3.30 21.04
N THR A 165 -21.21 -3.06 21.22
CA THR A 165 -22.23 -4.10 21.30
C THR A 165 -22.89 -4.14 19.92
N SER A 166 -22.93 -5.29 19.26
CA SER A 166 -23.99 -5.48 18.27
C SER A 166 -25.29 -5.46 19.05
N ALA A 167 -26.17 -4.48 18.81
CA ALA A 167 -27.55 -4.63 19.23
C ALA A 167 -28.12 -5.81 18.43
N SER A 168 -28.31 -6.96 19.08
CA SER A 168 -29.25 -7.94 18.58
C SER A 168 -30.60 -7.23 18.57
N ILE A 169 -31.17 -7.10 17.38
CA ILE A 169 -32.56 -6.69 17.23
C ILE A 169 -33.32 -8.00 17.42
N ASP A 170 -33.69 -8.27 18.67
CA ASP A 170 -34.66 -9.29 19.02
C ASP A 170 -36.08 -8.75 18.73
#